data_AF-A0AA88H994-F1
#
_entry.id   AF-A0AA88H994-F1
#
_cell.length_a   1.000
_cell.length_b   1.000
_cell.length_c   1.000
_cell.angle_alpha   90.00
_cell.angle_beta   90.00
_cell.angle_gamma   90.00
#
_symmetry.space_group_name_H-M   'P 1'
#
loop_
_entity.id
_entity.type
_entity.pdbx_description
1 polymer ?
#
loop_
_entity_poly.entity_id
_entity_poly.type
_entity_poly.pdbx_seq_one_letter_code
_entity_poly.pdbx_strand_id
1 'polypeptide(L)'
;MDETYVVNKIKEDICFVSQNFAKDFEIAKKRGDENTIALDYVLPDFTTLKRGKIKEKTEETIEEEQTLRLTNERFTVPEVLFHPSDLGIPQMGISSYH
;
A
#
# COMPACT_ATOMS: atom_id res chain seq x y z
N MET A 1 -13.90 12.53 7.40
CA MET A 1 -13.78 11.46 8.43
C MET A 1 -13.71 10.09 7.75
N ASP A 2 -14.41 9.90 6.63
CA ASP A 2 -14.41 8.66 5.84
C ASP A 2 -13.07 8.31 5.17
N GLU A 3 -12.32 9.29 4.66
CA GLU A 3 -11.06 9.03 3.95
C GLU A 3 -10.00 8.35 4.84
N THR A 4 -9.87 8.78 6.10
CA THR A 4 -8.91 8.18 7.05
C THR A 4 -9.26 6.73 7.38
N TYR A 5 -10.56 6.41 7.46
CA TYR A 5 -11.02 5.04 7.68
C TYR A 5 -10.68 4.13 6.49
N VAL A 6 -10.93 4.60 5.27
CA VAL A 6 -10.61 3.87 4.04
C VAL A 6 -9.11 3.62 3.93
N VAL A 7 -8.28 4.65 4.17
CA VAL A 7 -6.82 4.51 4.14
C VAL A 7 -6.32 3.51 5.19
N ASN A 8 -6.85 3.56 6.42
CA ASN A 8 -6.46 2.60 7.46
C ASN A 8 -6.85 1.17 7.07
N LYS A 9 -8.02 0.97 6.46
CA LYS A 9 -8.43 -0.35 5.99
C LYS A 9 -7.57 -0.88 4.85
N ILE A 10 -7.20 -0.04 3.89
CA ILE A 10 -6.25 -0.42 2.85
C ILE A 10 -4.94 -0.88 3.48
N LYS A 11 -4.42 -0.10 4.43
CA LYS A 11 -3.17 -0.45 5.13
C LYS A 11 -3.28 -1.79 5.87
N GLU A 12 -4.37 -2.03 6.59
CA GLU A 12 -4.62 -3.31 7.26
C GLU A 12 -4.76 -4.49 6.29
N ASP A 13 -5.33 -4.26 5.11
CA ASP A 13 -5.62 -5.32 4.14
C ASP A 13 -4.38 -5.75 3.33
N ILE A 14 -3.50 -4.82 2.96
CA ILE A 14 -2.47 -5.10 1.95
C ILE A 14 -1.03 -4.77 2.35
N CYS A 15 -0.82 -4.05 3.45
CA CYS A 15 0.54 -3.76 3.93
C CYS A 15 1.15 -4.98 4.63
N PHE A 16 2.45 -5.11 4.52
CA PHE A 16 3.22 -6.18 5.15
C PHE A 16 4.57 -5.64 5.61
N VAL A 17 5.19 -6.34 6.56
CA VAL A 17 6.55 -6.02 7.01
C VAL A 17 7.53 -6.74 6.10
N SER A 18 8.41 -6.00 5.42
CA SER A 18 9.47 -6.58 4.60
C SER A 18 10.50 -7.31 5.46
N GLN A 19 10.94 -8.50 5.02
CA GLN A 19 12.06 -9.20 5.66
C GLN A 19 13.42 -8.75 5.09
N ASN A 20 13.44 -8.23 3.87
CA ASN A 20 14.63 -7.72 3.22
C ASN A 20 14.24 -6.51 2.36
N PHE A 21 14.34 -5.32 2.98
CA PHE A 21 13.91 -4.07 2.38
C PHE A 21 14.56 -3.82 1.01
N ALA A 22 15.87 -4.03 0.89
CA ALA A 22 16.58 -3.80 -0.37
C ALA A 22 16.05 -4.68 -1.51
N LYS A 23 15.84 -5.98 -1.23
CA LYS A 23 15.30 -6.91 -2.22
C LYS A 23 13.87 -6.55 -2.63
N ASP A 24 13.02 -6.25 -1.66
CA ASP A 24 11.62 -5.90 -1.92
C ASP A 24 11.52 -4.56 -2.66
N PHE A 25 12.38 -3.60 -2.36
CA PHE A 25 12.48 -2.34 -3.10
C PHE A 25 12.89 -2.54 -4.56
N GLU A 26 13.86 -3.43 -4.83
CA GLU A 26 14.23 -3.76 -6.21
C GLU A 26 13.10 -4.45 -6.98
N ILE A 27 12.33 -5.33 -6.33
CA ILE A 27 11.13 -5.95 -6.94
C ILE A 27 10.05 -4.88 -7.20
N ALA A 28 9.83 -3.96 -6.27
CA ALA A 28 8.83 -2.90 -6.39
C ALA A 28 9.12 -1.90 -7.52
N LYS A 29 10.40 -1.72 -7.89
CA LYS A 29 10.80 -0.91 -9.06
C LYS A 29 10.48 -1.56 -10.41
N LYS A 30 10.32 -2.89 -10.43
CA LYS A 30 10.05 -3.61 -11.68
C LYS A 30 8.68 -3.24 -12.25
N ARG A 31 8.48 -3.51 -13.54
CA ARG A 31 7.23 -3.25 -14.26
C ARG A 31 6.55 -4.56 -14.66
N GLY A 32 5.23 -4.52 -14.78
CA GLY A 32 4.43 -5.65 -15.27
C GLY A 32 4.45 -6.84 -14.31
N ASP A 33 4.60 -8.04 -14.86
CA ASP A 33 4.50 -9.30 -14.11
C ASP A 33 5.70 -9.61 -13.23
N GLU A 34 6.83 -8.96 -13.46
CA GLU A 34 8.00 -9.12 -12.59
C GLU A 34 7.84 -8.41 -11.24
N ASN A 35 6.89 -7.47 -11.13
CA ASN A 35 6.61 -6.78 -9.88
C ASN A 35 5.54 -7.55 -9.09
N THR A 36 6.00 -8.45 -8.23
CA THR A 36 5.13 -9.25 -7.37
C THR A 36 4.59 -8.47 -6.17
N ILE A 37 5.07 -7.24 -5.95
CA ILE A 37 4.63 -6.38 -4.86
C ILE A 37 3.52 -5.45 -5.32
N ALA A 38 3.51 -5.01 -6.58
CA ALA A 38 2.45 -4.20 -7.13
C ALA A 38 1.09 -4.89 -7.00
N LEU A 39 0.13 -4.16 -6.44
CA LEU A 39 -1.24 -4.61 -6.27
C LEU A 39 -2.21 -3.47 -6.57
N ASP A 40 -3.29 -3.82 -7.25
CA ASP A 40 -4.40 -2.89 -7.51
C ASP A 40 -5.49 -3.13 -6.47
N TYR A 41 -5.91 -2.07 -5.79
CA TYR A 41 -6.97 -2.12 -4.79
C TYR A 41 -8.16 -1.29 -5.28
N VAL A 42 -9.33 -1.92 -5.36
CA VAL A 42 -10.60 -1.25 -5.73
C VAL A 42 -11.15 -0.59 -4.49
N LEU A 43 -11.39 0.71 -4.57
CA LEU A 43 -11.92 1.50 -3.48
C LEU A 43 -13.42 1.28 -3.32
N PRO A 44 -13.93 1.26 -2.08
CA PRO A 44 -15.37 1.19 -1.85
C PRO A 44 -16.07 2.45 -2.39
N ASP A 45 -17.13 2.26 -3.17
CA ASP A 45 -18.00 3.34 -3.66
C ASP A 45 -19.17 3.63 -2.69
N PHE A 46 -19.30 2.82 -1.62
CA PHE A 46 -20.36 2.86 -0.61
C PHE A 46 -21.80 2.70 -1.14
N THR A 47 -21.96 2.44 -2.43
CA THR A 47 -23.26 2.19 -3.08
C THR A 47 -23.39 0.72 -3.46
N THR A 48 -22.42 0.17 -4.19
CA THR A 48 -22.37 -1.22 -4.62
C THR A 48 -21.32 -2.02 -3.84
N LEU A 49 -20.20 -1.37 -3.50
CA LEU A 49 -19.05 -1.94 -2.82
C LEU A 49 -18.83 -1.22 -1.48
N LYS A 50 -19.26 -1.87 -0.39
CA LYS A 50 -19.14 -1.32 0.97
C LYS A 50 -17.74 -1.47 1.59
N ARG A 51 -16.90 -2.35 1.03
CA ARG A 51 -15.52 -2.57 1.46
C ARG A 51 -14.66 -2.76 0.22
N GLY A 52 -13.50 -2.13 0.19
CA GLY A 52 -12.56 -2.30 -0.91
C GLY A 52 -12.06 -3.75 -1.04
N LYS A 53 -11.58 -4.08 -2.22
CA LYS A 53 -11.08 -5.42 -2.55
C LYS A 53 -9.77 -5.33 -3.33
N ILE A 54 -8.97 -6.39 -3.23
CA ILE A 54 -7.82 -6.58 -4.11
C ILE A 54 -8.37 -6.95 -5.49
N LYS A 55 -7.83 -6.30 -6.52
CA LYS A 55 -8.12 -6.62 -7.91
C LYS A 55 -7.06 -7.56 -8.44
N GLU A 56 -7.49 -8.76 -8.81
CA GLU A 56 -6.65 -9.74 -9.47
C GLU A 56 -6.35 -9.30 -10.90
N LYS A 57 -5.17 -9.65 -11.43
CA LYS A 57 -4.79 -9.31 -12.82
C LYS A 57 -5.73 -9.92 -13.88
N THR A 58 -6.46 -10.96 -13.51
CA THR A 58 -7.43 -11.64 -14.36
C THR A 58 -8.82 -11.00 -14.35
N GLU A 59 -9.10 -10.09 -13.40
CA GLU A 59 -10.38 -9.38 -13.35
C GLU A 59 -10.44 -8.29 -14.42
N GLU A 60 -11.56 -8.25 -15.14
CA GLU A 60 -11.83 -7.21 -16.13
C GLU A 60 -11.87 -5.83 -15.47
N THR A 61 -11.40 -4.81 -16.19
CA THR A 61 -11.47 -3.44 -15.68
C THR A 61 -12.85 -2.88 -15.93
N ILE A 62 -13.60 -2.69 -14.85
CA ILE A 62 -14.88 -1.99 -14.86
C ILE A 62 -14.58 -0.49 -14.83
N GLU A 63 -15.04 0.27 -15.84
CA GLU A 63 -14.74 1.70 -15.98
C GLU A 63 -15.27 2.55 -14.81
N GLU A 64 -16.29 2.06 -14.11
CA GLU A 64 -16.89 2.72 -12.95
C GLU A 64 -16.14 2.43 -11.63
N GLU A 65 -15.23 1.45 -11.59
CA GLU A 65 -14.46 1.13 -10.39
C GLU A 65 -13.25 2.06 -10.22
N GLN A 66 -13.21 2.77 -9.09
CA GLN A 66 -12.02 3.54 -8.72
C GLN A 66 -10.93 2.60 -8.16
N THR A 67 -9.78 2.52 -8.84
CA THR A 67 -8.66 1.66 -8.45
C THR A 67 -7.45 2.48 -7.99
N LEU A 68 -6.76 1.97 -6.97
CA LEU A 68 -5.51 2.52 -6.44
C LEU A 68 -4.43 1.45 -6.59
N ARG A 69 -3.39 1.76 -7.38
CA ARG A 69 -2.20 0.89 -7.50
C ARG A 69 -1.21 1.22 -6.38
N LEU A 70 -0.83 0.22 -5.59
CA LEU A 70 0.17 0.36 -4.54
C LEU A 70 1.36 -0.55 -4.81
N THR A 71 2.57 -0.04 -4.57
CA THR A 71 3.83 -0.75 -4.79
C THR A 71 4.67 -0.74 -3.51
N ASN A 72 5.71 0.09 -3.43
CA ASN A 72 6.56 0.19 -2.25
C ASN A 72 5.78 0.63 -1.00
N GLU A 73 4.67 1.35 -1.15
CA GLU A 73 3.78 1.75 -0.05
C GLU A 73 3.25 0.55 0.75
N ARG A 74 3.24 -0.66 0.19
CA ARG A 74 2.82 -1.86 0.91
C ARG A 74 3.79 -2.28 2.00
N PHE A 75 5.06 -1.89 1.93
CA PHE A 75 6.06 -2.23 2.94
C PHE A 75 6.80 -1.01 3.52
N THR A 76 6.74 0.15 2.87
CA THR A 76 7.31 1.42 3.40
C THR A 76 6.37 2.16 4.34
N VAL A 77 5.05 1.91 4.27
CA VAL A 77 4.06 2.55 5.14
C VAL A 77 4.20 2.14 6.61
N PRO A 78 4.46 0.87 6.96
CA PRO A 78 4.86 0.49 8.32
C PRO A 78 6.10 1.24 8.83
N GLU A 79 7.00 1.67 7.94
CA GLU A 79 8.26 2.33 8.30
C GLU A 79 8.14 3.84 8.53
N VAL A 80 7.04 4.51 8.16
CA VAL A 80 6.84 5.92 8.55
C VAL A 80 6.74 6.09 10.07
N LEU A 81 6.34 5.04 10.79
CA LEU A 81 6.37 5.00 12.26
C LEU A 81 7.78 4.75 12.84
N PHE A 82 8.71 4.20 12.04
CA PHE A 82 10.04 3.79 12.50
C PHE A 82 11.21 4.64 11.93
N HIS A 83 11.05 5.27 10.75
CA HIS A 83 12.04 6.12 10.07
C HIS A 83 11.36 7.24 9.24
N PRO A 84 10.87 8.32 9.88
CA PRO A 84 10.19 9.44 9.20
C PRO A 84 11.12 10.24 8.26
N SER A 85 12.44 10.09 8.43
CA SER A 85 13.47 10.78 7.67
C SER A 85 13.52 10.43 6.18
N ASP A 86 13.04 9.25 5.78
CA ASP A 86 13.07 8.80 4.38
C ASP A 86 12.03 9.49 3.49
N LEU A 87 11.12 10.27 4.09
CA LEU A 87 10.11 11.09 3.40
C LEU A 87 10.34 12.61 3.57
N GLY A 88 11.50 13.04 4.07
CA GLY A 88 11.80 14.45 4.27
C GLY A 88 11.03 15.11 5.43
N ILE A 89 10.45 14.30 6.32
CA ILE A 89 9.81 14.79 7.55
C ILE A 89 10.86 14.78 8.66
N PRO A 90 11.18 15.94 9.29
CA PRO A 90 12.15 16.02 10.37
C PRO A 90 11.54 15.53 11.68
N GLN A 91 11.28 14.22 11.79
CA GLN A 91 10.92 13.57 13.06
C GLN A 91 11.70 12.27 13.22
N MET A 92 12.14 11.98 14.46
CA MET A 92 12.79 10.72 14.80
C MET A 92 11.74 9.62 14.98
N GLY A 93 11.96 8.45 14.38
CA GLY A 93 11.07 7.30 14.54
C GLY A 93 11.27 6.58 15.87
N ILE A 94 10.35 5.67 16.19
CA ILE A 94 10.22 5.05 17.52
C ILE A 94 11.38 4.06 17.85
N SER A 95 12.29 3.79 16.90
CA SER A 95 13.48 2.94 17.13
C SER A 95 14.55 3.58 18.05
N SER A 96 14.42 4.87 18.39
CA SER A 96 15.43 5.60 19.19
C SER A 96 15.31 5.47 20.71
N TYR A 97 14.48 4.56 21.23
CA TYR A 97 14.46 4.21 22.66
C TYR A 97 14.94 2.77 22.87
N HIS A 98 16.25 2.57 22.79
CA HIS A 98 16.97 1.60 23.62
C HIS A 98 18.42 2.03 23.81
#